data_AF-A0A183AA53-F1
#
_entry.id   AF-A0A183AA53-F1
#
_cell.length_a   1.000
_cell.length_b   1.000
_cell.length_c   1.000
_cell.angle_alpha   90.00
_cell.angle_beta   90.00
_cell.angle_gamma   90.00
#
_symmetry.space_group_name_H-M   'P 1'
#
loop_
_entity.id
_entity.type
_entity.pdbx_description
1 polymer ?
#
loop_
_entity_poly.entity_id
_entity_poly.type
_entity_poly.pdbx_seq_one_letter_code
_entity_poly.pdbx_strand_id
1 'polypeptide(L)'
;MITRFVRSVLLVSIIQVTNCVCKPQFTGETCSELADACKKRIQHPHLPNGGLLASGNTACNVNYEGNSCQSFITAEGDLYYRCRCNRHTWIPNPQLRYDNCLKRRTMCDSVICVYGKCVTTVRGFQPNCICAPGYAGKACTEWVGEWTEWSPWDLCRPLCGDVRMTVRSRDCLSMREDAPVKKECRGAAIEYARCAEHPCARTEGTYVSSYFAIRQNAIAATVSTAAIACATISTIWIIFCWSNLSQTVRIFILGFQARLRQ
;
A
#
# COMPACT_ATOMS: atom_id res chain seq x y z
N MET A 1 -13.80 56.17 26.63
CA MET A 1 -13.41 54.75 26.71
C MET A 1 -14.34 53.80 25.94
N ILE A 2 -15.45 54.28 25.37
CA ILE A 2 -16.47 53.46 24.71
C ILE A 2 -16.86 54.14 23.38
N THR A 3 -17.16 53.37 22.34
CA THR A 3 -17.58 53.87 21.01
C THR A 3 -19.03 53.47 20.74
N ARG A 4 -19.89 54.40 20.30
CA ARG A 4 -21.31 54.13 20.00
C ARG A 4 -21.48 53.76 18.53
N PHE A 5 -22.15 52.63 18.25
CA PHE A 5 -22.60 52.26 16.90
C PHE A 5 -24.12 52.44 16.80
N VAL A 6 -24.57 53.14 15.75
CA VAL A 6 -26.00 53.32 15.43
C VAL A 6 -26.25 52.67 14.07
N ARG A 7 -27.21 51.74 14.00
CA ARG A 7 -27.69 51.16 12.74
C ARG A 7 -29.11 51.66 12.51
N SER A 8 -29.29 52.58 11.57
CA SER A 8 -30.60 53.10 11.18
C SER A 8 -31.23 52.19 10.12
N VAL A 9 -32.34 51.54 10.46
CA VAL A 9 -33.27 50.91 9.51
C VAL A 9 -34.67 51.44 9.81
N LEU A 10 -35.42 51.71 8.75
CA LEU A 10 -36.72 52.38 8.70
C LEU A 10 -37.75 51.90 9.74
N LEU A 11 -38.40 52.90 10.35
CA LEU A 11 -39.77 52.95 10.92
C LEU A 11 -40.48 51.61 11.18
N VAL A 12 -40.04 50.90 12.21
CA VAL A 12 -40.87 50.09 13.12
C VAL A 12 -40.26 50.33 14.51
N SER A 13 -41.07 50.39 15.58
CA SER A 13 -40.61 50.61 16.96
C SER A 13 -39.62 49.51 17.41
N ILE A 14 -38.37 49.63 17.00
CA ILE A 14 -37.28 48.73 17.32
C ILE A 14 -36.56 49.37 18.50
N ILE A 15 -36.58 48.68 19.63
CA ILE A 15 -35.72 48.95 20.78
C ILE A 15 -34.29 49.10 20.23
N GLN A 16 -33.76 50.33 20.18
CA GLN A 16 -32.38 50.58 19.80
C GLN A 16 -31.49 50.02 20.91
N VAL A 17 -31.08 48.76 20.76
CA VAL A 17 -30.07 48.16 21.62
C VAL A 17 -28.73 48.83 21.27
N THR A 18 -28.43 49.92 21.97
CA THR A 18 -27.14 50.60 21.92
C THR A 18 -26.10 49.72 22.61
N ASN A 19 -25.47 48.85 21.84
CA ASN A 19 -24.43 47.97 22.35
C ASN A 19 -23.12 48.78 22.49
N CYS A 20 -22.72 49.06 23.72
CA CYS A 20 -21.47 49.74 24.03
C CYS A 20 -20.31 48.78 23.81
N VAL A 21 -19.43 49.05 22.85
CA VAL A 21 -18.23 48.26 22.60
C VAL A 21 -17.00 49.05 23.01
N CYS A 22 -16.09 48.39 23.72
CA CYS A 22 -14.80 48.98 24.08
C CYS A 22 -14.02 49.36 22.83
N LYS A 23 -13.16 50.39 22.96
CA LYS A 23 -12.14 50.63 21.93
C LYS A 23 -11.25 49.38 21.80
N PRO A 24 -10.66 49.11 20.63
CA PRO A 24 -9.88 47.88 20.38
C PRO A 24 -8.87 47.54 21.48
N GLN A 25 -8.13 48.55 21.96
CA GLN A 25 -7.07 48.43 22.98
C GLN A 25 -7.57 48.19 24.42
N PHE A 26 -8.87 48.16 24.67
CA PHE A 26 -9.46 47.95 25.99
C PHE A 26 -10.46 46.79 26.01
N THR A 27 -10.62 46.14 27.17
CA THR A 27 -11.52 45.01 27.39
C THR A 27 -12.18 45.08 28.79
N GLY A 28 -13.04 44.09 29.09
CA GLY A 28 -13.85 44.02 30.31
C GLY A 28 -15.20 44.74 30.18
N GLU A 29 -16.08 44.57 31.18
CA GLU A 29 -17.42 45.17 31.18
C GLU A 29 -17.38 46.71 31.19
N THR A 30 -16.36 47.28 31.84
CA THR A 30 -16.15 48.73 31.96
C THR A 30 -15.09 49.29 31.02
N CYS A 31 -14.51 48.47 30.13
CA CYS A 31 -13.43 48.87 29.22
C CYS A 31 -12.21 49.48 29.92
N SER A 32 -11.93 49.06 31.16
CA SER A 32 -10.83 49.59 31.98
C SER A 32 -9.53 48.79 31.86
N GLU A 33 -9.64 47.55 31.40
CA GLU A 33 -8.49 46.64 31.25
C GLU A 33 -7.88 46.79 29.86
N LEU A 34 -6.56 46.71 29.75
CA LEU A 34 -5.89 46.66 28.44
C LEU A 34 -6.19 45.33 27.76
N ALA A 35 -6.52 45.39 26.47
CA ALA A 35 -6.76 44.21 25.67
C ALA A 35 -5.47 43.42 25.45
N ASP A 36 -5.53 42.11 25.68
CA ASP A 36 -4.41 41.18 25.51
C ASP A 36 -4.66 40.28 24.29
N ALA A 37 -3.93 40.57 23.21
CA ALA A 37 -4.00 39.84 21.94
C ALA A 37 -3.52 38.38 22.05
N CYS A 38 -2.76 38.02 23.09
CA CYS A 38 -2.38 36.63 23.35
C CYS A 38 -3.55 35.83 23.91
N LYS A 39 -4.31 36.40 24.85
CA LYS A 39 -5.40 35.67 25.53
C LYS A 39 -6.67 35.57 24.69
N LYS A 40 -7.07 36.66 24.04
CA LYS A 40 -8.35 36.74 23.33
C LYS A 40 -8.14 37.08 21.85
N ARG A 41 -9.01 36.52 21.01
CA ARG A 41 -9.07 36.92 19.60
C ARG A 41 -9.78 38.27 19.50
N ILE A 42 -9.03 39.30 19.15
CA ILE A 42 -9.55 40.66 18.99
C ILE A 42 -10.21 40.77 17.61
N GLN A 43 -11.52 41.01 17.58
CA GLN A 43 -12.24 41.35 16.35
C GLN A 43 -12.88 42.72 16.50
N HIS A 44 -12.71 43.59 15.50
CA HIS A 44 -13.31 44.91 15.53
C HIS A 44 -13.51 45.44 14.11
N PRO A 45 -14.67 46.05 13.77
CA PRO A 45 -14.93 46.61 12.44
C PRO A 45 -13.95 47.71 12.01
N HIS A 46 -13.37 48.43 12.97
CA HIS A 46 -12.37 49.47 12.71
C HIS A 46 -10.92 48.96 12.64
N LEU A 47 -10.68 47.68 12.90
CA LEU A 47 -9.34 47.09 12.72
C LEU A 47 -9.17 46.63 11.26
N PRO A 48 -7.95 46.71 10.70
CA PRO A 48 -7.66 46.19 9.38
C PRO A 48 -8.05 44.70 9.28
N ASN A 49 -8.70 44.32 8.18
CA ASN A 49 -9.24 42.98 7.94
C ASN A 49 -10.22 42.45 9.02
N GLY A 50 -10.81 43.34 9.82
CA GLY A 50 -11.73 42.96 10.90
C GLY A 50 -11.04 42.47 12.18
N GLY A 51 -9.72 42.61 12.28
CA GLY A 51 -8.93 42.25 13.47
C GLY A 51 -8.06 41.00 13.28
N LEU A 52 -7.75 40.32 14.38
CA LEU A 52 -6.83 39.19 14.41
C LEU A 52 -7.50 37.89 13.94
N LEU A 53 -6.75 37.09 13.17
CA LEU A 53 -7.22 35.79 12.67
C LEU A 53 -7.34 34.74 13.78
N ALA A 54 -6.47 34.78 14.78
CA ALA A 54 -6.46 33.88 15.94
C ALA A 54 -5.95 34.62 17.19
N SER A 55 -6.26 34.09 18.38
CA SER A 55 -5.59 34.53 19.61
C SER A 55 -4.12 34.11 19.60
N GLY A 56 -3.25 34.95 20.14
CA GLY A 56 -1.81 34.70 20.12
C GLY A 56 -1.38 33.45 20.88
N ASN A 57 -2.02 33.09 22.00
CA ASN A 57 -1.68 31.87 22.72
C ASN A 57 -1.92 30.61 21.87
N THR A 58 -3.02 30.59 21.12
CA THR A 58 -3.34 29.50 20.20
C THR A 58 -2.39 29.52 18.99
N ALA A 59 -2.15 30.69 18.38
CA ALA A 59 -1.26 30.83 17.23
C ALA A 59 0.21 30.49 17.56
N CYS A 60 0.70 30.92 18.72
CA CYS A 60 2.06 30.66 19.19
C CYS A 60 2.20 29.28 19.82
N ASN A 61 1.13 28.48 19.94
CA ASN A 61 1.16 27.13 20.50
C ASN A 61 1.84 27.07 21.89
N VAL A 62 1.43 27.98 22.78
CA VAL A 62 2.09 28.23 24.08
C VAL A 62 1.99 27.08 25.07
N ASN A 63 1.09 26.11 24.84
CA ASN A 63 0.95 24.93 25.69
C ASN A 63 2.16 23.99 25.59
N TYR A 64 3.03 24.17 24.59
CA TYR A 64 4.26 23.40 24.45
C TYR A 64 5.46 24.19 24.96
N GLU A 65 6.36 23.50 25.66
CA GLU A 65 7.51 24.11 26.31
C GLU A 65 8.40 24.89 25.34
N GLY A 66 8.76 26.11 25.75
CA GLY A 66 9.63 27.03 25.02
C GLY A 66 8.91 27.93 24.02
N ASN A 67 7.65 27.67 23.69
CA ASN A 67 6.83 28.60 22.91
C ASN A 67 6.26 29.70 23.82
N SER A 68 6.25 30.95 23.36
CA SER A 68 5.65 32.06 24.10
C SER A 68 5.00 33.10 23.19
N CYS A 69 4.02 33.82 23.74
CA CYS A 69 3.31 34.90 23.07
C CYS A 69 3.58 36.23 23.78
N GLN A 70 3.76 37.29 23.01
CA GLN A 70 3.87 38.66 23.51
C GLN A 70 2.86 39.55 22.78
N SER A 71 1.99 40.24 23.53
CA SER A 71 1.04 41.20 22.98
C SER A 71 1.64 42.62 22.94
N PHE A 72 1.33 43.38 21.90
CA PHE A 72 1.80 44.75 21.72
C PHE A 72 0.64 45.65 21.29
N ILE A 73 0.73 46.92 21.69
CA ILE A 73 -0.16 48.01 21.30
C ILE A 73 0.71 49.05 20.60
N THR A 74 0.40 49.41 19.36
CA THR A 74 1.12 50.47 18.63
C THR A 74 0.74 51.85 19.18
N ALA A 75 1.49 52.89 18.78
CA ALA A 75 1.16 54.27 19.15
C ALA A 75 -0.23 54.70 18.61
N GLU A 76 -0.64 54.12 17.48
CA GLU A 76 -1.94 54.34 16.83
C GLU A 76 -3.08 53.56 17.54
N GLY A 77 -2.75 52.67 18.47
CA GLY A 77 -3.70 51.83 19.20
C GLY A 77 -4.02 50.50 18.52
N ASP A 78 -3.26 50.11 17.50
CA ASP A 78 -3.40 48.80 16.87
C ASP A 78 -2.85 47.70 17.77
N LEU A 79 -3.55 46.56 17.77
CA LEU A 79 -3.20 45.39 18.56
C LEU A 79 -2.62 44.31 17.68
N TYR A 80 -1.44 43.82 18.05
CA TYR A 80 -0.85 42.64 17.45
C TYR A 80 -0.13 41.79 18.50
N TYR A 81 0.23 40.57 18.13
CA TYR A 81 1.07 39.71 18.95
C TYR A 81 2.28 39.24 18.16
N ARG A 82 3.32 38.82 18.88
CA ARG A 82 4.49 38.16 18.32
C ARG A 82 4.73 36.83 19.02
N CYS A 83 5.01 35.81 18.24
CA CYS A 83 5.35 34.49 18.72
C CYS A 83 6.86 34.32 18.85
N ARG A 84 7.31 33.74 19.96
CA ARG A 84 8.67 33.22 20.09
C ARG A 84 8.58 31.70 20.13
N CYS A 85 8.97 31.06 19.04
CA CYS A 85 8.91 29.61 18.92
C CYS A 85 10.13 28.94 19.53
N ASN A 86 9.94 27.76 20.11
CA ASN A 86 11.01 26.83 20.43
C ASN A 86 11.58 26.27 19.12
N ARG A 87 12.64 26.91 18.61
CA ARG A 87 13.25 26.56 17.31
C ARG A 87 13.72 25.11 17.21
N HIS A 88 13.83 24.36 18.31
CA HIS A 88 14.18 22.94 18.25
C HIS A 88 13.01 22.05 17.80
N THR A 89 11.77 22.43 18.10
CA THR A 89 10.58 21.60 17.90
C THR A 89 9.51 22.28 17.06
N TRP A 90 9.39 23.60 17.12
CA TRP A 90 8.36 24.39 16.46
C TRP A 90 8.96 25.57 15.71
N ILE A 91 8.47 25.79 14.50
CA ILE A 91 8.83 26.89 13.62
C ILE A 91 7.56 27.54 13.06
N PRO A 92 7.64 28.77 12.53
CA PRO A 92 6.51 29.40 11.88
C PRO A 92 6.02 28.59 10.68
N ASN A 93 4.71 28.43 10.57
CA ASN A 93 4.09 27.84 9.39
C ASN A 93 3.93 28.94 8.31
N PRO A 94 4.69 28.88 7.20
CA PRO A 94 4.65 29.91 6.17
C PRO A 94 3.35 29.92 5.35
N GLN A 95 2.52 28.88 5.45
CA GLN A 95 1.21 28.84 4.80
C GLN A 95 0.20 29.78 5.47
N LEU A 96 0.47 30.18 6.71
CA LEU A 96 -0.37 31.08 7.48
C LEU A 96 0.22 32.50 7.44
N ARG A 97 -0.59 33.47 7.03
CA ARG A 97 -0.18 34.88 6.87
C ARG A 97 -0.15 35.68 8.18
N TYR A 98 0.03 35.01 9.32
CA TYR A 98 0.11 35.63 10.64
C TYR A 98 1.21 34.95 11.46
N ASP A 99 1.77 35.66 12.43
CA ASP A 99 2.85 35.13 13.27
C ASP A 99 2.36 33.90 14.07
N ASN A 100 3.11 32.80 14.04
CA ASN A 100 2.66 31.54 14.60
C ASN A 100 3.83 30.59 14.88
N CYS A 101 3.59 29.55 15.67
CA CYS A 101 4.53 28.44 15.92
C CYS A 101 3.85 27.09 15.66
N LEU A 102 3.11 26.98 14.55
CA LEU A 102 2.23 25.85 14.28
C LEU A 102 2.85 24.77 13.40
N LYS A 103 4.05 25.00 12.84
CA LYS A 103 4.75 23.98 12.06
C LYS A 103 5.77 23.27 12.94
N ARG A 104 5.59 21.95 13.13
CA ARG A 104 6.59 21.14 13.82
C ARG A 104 7.85 21.06 12.95
N ARG A 105 9.02 21.31 13.56
CA ARG A 105 10.32 21.20 12.90
C ARG A 105 10.60 19.74 12.58
N THR A 106 11.05 19.49 11.36
CA THR A 106 11.43 18.19 10.83
C THR A 106 12.82 18.27 10.22
N MET A 107 13.44 17.12 9.93
CA MET A 107 14.71 17.08 9.20
C MET A 107 14.60 17.66 7.77
N CYS A 108 13.39 17.73 7.22
CA CYS A 108 13.14 18.38 5.94
C CYS A 108 13.26 19.90 5.99
N ASP A 109 13.25 20.52 7.17
CA ASP A 109 13.48 21.96 7.28
C ASP A 109 14.98 22.33 7.14
N SER A 110 15.87 21.35 7.17
CA SER A 110 17.32 21.51 6.95
C SER A 110 17.79 21.08 5.56
N VAL A 111 16.90 20.57 4.71
CA VAL A 111 17.25 20.04 3.38
C VAL A 111 16.38 20.69 2.32
N ILE A 112 17.01 21.04 1.20
CA ILE A 112 16.34 21.64 0.04
C ILE A 112 16.29 20.60 -1.07
N CYS A 113 15.08 20.29 -1.54
CA CYS A 113 14.86 19.50 -2.76
C CYS A 113 14.43 20.49 -3.85
N VAL A 114 15.28 20.74 -4.84
CA VAL A 114 15.06 21.83 -5.81
C VAL A 114 13.86 21.52 -6.71
N TYR A 115 13.89 20.36 -7.37
CA TYR A 115 12.79 19.86 -8.19
C TYR A 115 12.21 18.59 -7.56
N GLY A 116 11.64 18.72 -6.35
CA GLY A 116 11.06 17.57 -5.64
C GLY A 116 10.45 17.92 -4.29
N LYS A 117 9.99 16.88 -3.60
CA LYS A 117 9.41 16.98 -2.26
C LYS A 117 10.31 16.28 -1.25
N CYS A 118 10.59 16.93 -0.12
CA CYS A 118 11.26 16.28 0.99
C CYS A 118 10.28 15.42 1.80
N VAL A 119 10.71 14.20 2.12
CA VAL A 119 10.06 13.30 3.06
C VAL A 119 11.05 12.82 4.10
N THR A 120 10.58 12.48 5.29
CA THR A 120 11.39 11.81 6.30
C THR A 120 11.09 10.32 6.30
N THR A 121 12.08 9.47 6.58
CA THR A 121 11.86 8.03 6.76
C THR A 121 10.92 7.74 7.94
N VAL A 122 10.37 6.52 8.02
CA VAL A 122 9.39 6.13 9.08
C VAL A 122 9.94 6.33 10.50
N ARG A 123 11.27 6.26 10.67
CA ARG A 123 11.94 6.52 11.95
C ARG A 123 12.25 8.00 12.19
N GLY A 124 11.98 8.89 11.23
CA GLY A 124 12.14 10.34 11.34
C GLY A 124 13.58 10.87 11.30
N PHE A 125 14.58 9.98 11.24
CA PHE A 125 15.99 10.36 11.43
C PHE A 125 16.73 10.80 10.16
N GLN A 126 16.18 10.54 8.97
CA GLN A 126 16.83 10.95 7.71
C GLN A 126 15.84 11.63 6.75
N PRO A 127 16.18 12.82 6.24
CA PRO A 127 15.45 13.45 5.15
C PRO A 127 15.84 12.80 3.82
N ASN A 128 14.86 12.60 2.95
CA ASN A 128 15.03 12.08 1.60
C ASN A 128 14.23 12.93 0.61
N CYS A 129 14.85 13.28 -0.52
CA CYS A 129 14.16 13.98 -1.59
C CYS A 129 13.52 12.98 -2.55
N ILE A 130 12.21 13.09 -2.73
CA ILE A 130 11.50 12.44 -3.83
C ILE A 130 11.47 13.43 -4.98
N CYS A 131 12.20 13.12 -6.05
CA CYS A 131 12.33 14.01 -7.20
C CYS A 131 11.06 14.02 -8.06
N ALA A 132 10.79 15.16 -8.67
CA ALA A 132 9.78 15.29 -9.72
C ALA A 132 10.18 14.45 -10.95
N PRO A 133 9.22 14.08 -11.81
CA PRO A 133 9.50 13.38 -13.06
C PRO A 133 10.60 14.10 -13.86
N GLY A 134 11.56 13.32 -14.37
CA GLY A 134 12.69 13.85 -15.12
C GLY A 134 13.89 14.35 -14.32
N TYR A 135 13.80 14.43 -12.99
CA TYR A 135 14.92 14.86 -12.13
C TYR A 135 15.47 13.72 -11.27
N ALA A 136 16.77 13.79 -10.97
CA ALA A 136 17.48 12.86 -10.11
C ALA A 136 18.56 13.54 -9.25
N GLY A 137 19.28 12.73 -8.47
CA GLY A 137 20.31 13.17 -7.52
C GLY A 137 19.76 13.41 -6.12
N LYS A 138 20.66 13.58 -5.13
CA LYS A 138 20.29 13.71 -3.72
C LYS A 138 19.38 14.91 -3.42
N ALA A 139 19.54 16.00 -4.18
CA ALA A 139 18.76 17.24 -4.05
C ALA A 139 17.82 17.50 -5.24
N CYS A 140 17.66 16.52 -6.14
CA CYS A 140 16.84 16.63 -7.34
C CYS A 140 17.23 17.80 -8.26
N THR A 141 18.52 17.95 -8.54
CA THR A 141 19.07 19.02 -9.38
C THR A 141 19.49 18.55 -10.76
N GLU A 142 19.65 17.23 -10.95
CA GLU A 142 20.13 16.66 -12.21
C GLU A 142 18.93 16.36 -13.11
N TRP A 143 18.85 17.01 -14.27
CA TRP A 143 17.87 16.66 -15.30
C TRP A 143 18.32 15.38 -16.04
N VAL A 144 17.52 14.32 -15.92
CA VAL A 144 17.81 12.99 -16.45
C VAL A 144 16.78 12.49 -17.45
N GLY A 145 15.89 13.35 -17.93
CA GLY A 145 14.86 13.00 -18.91
C GLY A 145 13.63 12.35 -18.28
N GLU A 146 12.46 12.71 -18.81
CA GLU A 146 11.16 12.33 -18.27
C GLU A 146 10.64 11.04 -18.90
N TRP A 147 10.20 10.11 -18.05
CA TRP A 147 9.57 8.86 -18.45
C TRP A 147 8.05 9.03 -18.59
N THR A 148 7.43 8.26 -19.48
CA THR A 148 5.98 8.04 -19.40
C THR A 148 5.61 7.33 -18.10
N GLU A 149 4.32 7.35 -17.76
CA GLU A 149 3.80 6.37 -16.82
C GLU A 149 4.11 4.95 -17.31
N TRP A 150 4.31 4.06 -16.36
CA TRP A 150 4.45 2.64 -16.65
C TRP A 150 3.17 2.11 -17.28
N SER A 151 3.32 1.23 -18.28
CA SER A 151 2.21 0.41 -18.74
C SER A 151 1.63 -0.41 -17.57
N PRO A 152 0.37 -0.84 -17.66
CA PRO A 152 -0.11 -1.92 -16.82
C PRO A 152 0.83 -3.13 -16.90
N TRP A 153 0.88 -3.92 -15.83
CA TRP A 153 1.57 -5.20 -15.87
C TRP A 153 0.92 -6.13 -16.88
N ASP A 154 1.73 -6.74 -17.74
CA ASP A 154 1.27 -7.74 -18.70
C ASP A 154 0.76 -9.00 -18.00
N LEU A 155 0.10 -9.87 -18.78
CA LEU A 155 -0.28 -11.20 -18.31
C LEU A 155 0.96 -12.03 -17.94
N CYS A 156 0.87 -12.74 -16.82
CA CYS A 156 1.91 -13.64 -16.37
C CYS A 156 2.16 -14.77 -17.38
N ARG A 157 3.42 -14.92 -17.80
CA ARG A 157 3.88 -15.96 -18.71
C ARG A 157 4.94 -16.86 -18.06
N PRO A 158 4.89 -18.17 -18.28
CA PRO A 158 3.75 -18.91 -18.85
C PRO A 158 2.47 -18.71 -18.02
N LEU A 159 1.29 -18.96 -18.61
CA LEU A 159 0.00 -18.86 -17.90
C LEU A 159 -0.04 -19.76 -16.65
N CYS A 160 0.86 -20.73 -16.60
CA CYS A 160 0.82 -21.96 -15.85
C CYS A 160 2.23 -22.29 -15.35
N GLY A 161 2.44 -22.71 -14.10
CA GLY A 161 3.79 -23.01 -13.60
C GLY A 161 4.12 -22.39 -12.24
N ASP A 162 5.22 -22.87 -11.65
CA ASP A 162 5.74 -22.36 -10.37
C ASP A 162 6.62 -21.11 -10.59
N VAL A 163 7.25 -20.99 -11.76
CA VAL A 163 8.06 -19.83 -12.15
C VAL A 163 7.37 -19.11 -13.29
N ARG A 164 6.81 -17.94 -12.97
CA ARG A 164 6.04 -17.11 -13.91
C ARG A 164 6.49 -15.68 -13.79
N MET A 165 6.52 -14.97 -14.91
CA MET A 165 6.97 -13.58 -15.00
C MET A 165 5.93 -12.72 -15.70
N THR A 166 5.79 -11.48 -15.25
CA THR A 166 5.09 -10.40 -15.96
C THR A 166 6.08 -9.31 -16.32
N VAL A 167 5.75 -8.54 -17.35
CA VAL A 167 6.55 -7.45 -17.89
C VAL A 167 5.71 -6.19 -17.90
N ARG A 168 6.35 -5.05 -17.68
CA ARG A 168 5.79 -3.74 -18.01
C ARG A 168 6.84 -2.90 -18.72
N SER A 169 6.38 -1.93 -19.51
CA SER A 169 7.25 -1.04 -20.27
C SER A 169 6.86 0.41 -20.08
N ARG A 170 7.79 1.31 -20.42
CA ARG A 170 7.59 2.76 -20.46
C ARG A 170 8.53 3.36 -21.51
N ASP A 171 8.17 4.51 -22.03
CA ASP A 171 8.93 5.21 -23.04
C ASP A 171 9.53 6.51 -22.50
N CYS A 172 10.67 6.92 -23.06
CA CYS A 172 11.31 8.17 -22.69
C CYS A 172 10.68 9.34 -23.47
N LEU A 173 9.96 10.22 -22.77
CA LEU A 173 9.33 11.40 -23.37
C LEU A 173 10.37 12.38 -23.91
N SER A 174 11.49 12.54 -23.19
CA SER A 174 12.59 13.43 -23.59
C SER A 174 13.35 12.98 -24.83
N MET A 175 13.02 11.82 -25.41
CA MET A 175 13.59 11.38 -26.69
C MET A 175 12.63 11.48 -27.88
N ARG A 176 11.38 11.90 -27.65
CA ARG A 176 10.43 12.11 -28.74
C ARG A 176 10.84 13.30 -29.62
N GLU A 177 10.37 13.31 -30.87
CA GLU A 177 10.74 14.34 -31.85
C GLU A 177 10.25 15.73 -31.47
N ASP A 178 9.16 15.83 -30.72
CA ASP A 178 8.55 17.07 -30.23
C ASP A 178 9.21 17.62 -28.96
N ALA A 179 10.16 16.89 -28.35
CA ALA A 179 10.80 17.33 -27.12
C ALA A 179 11.77 18.51 -27.35
N PRO A 180 11.70 19.58 -26.55
CA PRO A 180 12.55 20.76 -26.72
C PRO A 180 14.04 20.46 -26.45
N VAL A 181 14.33 19.48 -25.60
CA VAL A 181 15.68 19.01 -25.30
C VAL A 181 15.71 17.50 -25.37
N LYS A 182 16.52 16.96 -26.30
CA LYS A 182 16.73 15.52 -26.42
C LYS A 182 17.67 15.03 -25.32
N LYS A 183 17.19 14.11 -24.47
CA LYS A 183 17.97 13.52 -23.37
C LYS A 183 17.55 12.08 -23.15
N GLU A 184 18.52 11.17 -23.14
CA GLU A 184 18.26 9.78 -22.80
C GLU A 184 17.87 9.64 -21.32
N CYS A 185 16.74 8.98 -21.09
CA CYS A 185 16.20 8.84 -19.76
C CYS A 185 17.03 7.85 -18.92
N ARG A 186 17.37 8.25 -17.69
CA ARG A 186 18.12 7.36 -16.79
C ARG A 186 17.22 6.25 -16.22
N GLY A 187 17.61 4.99 -16.42
CA GLY A 187 16.95 3.80 -15.86
C GLY A 187 16.45 2.83 -16.92
N ALA A 188 15.81 1.73 -16.50
CA ALA A 188 15.29 0.73 -17.42
C ALA A 188 13.95 1.18 -18.04
N ALA A 189 13.79 0.91 -19.34
CA ALA A 189 12.52 1.07 -20.06
C ALA A 189 11.57 -0.13 -19.87
N ILE A 190 12.10 -1.27 -19.41
CA ILE A 190 11.35 -2.53 -19.23
C ILE A 190 11.65 -3.07 -17.82
N GLU A 191 10.62 -3.55 -17.15
CA GLU A 191 10.72 -4.16 -15.82
C GLU A 191 10.03 -5.53 -15.78
N TYR A 192 10.65 -6.46 -15.07
CA TYR A 192 10.15 -7.82 -14.87
C TYR A 192 9.74 -8.02 -13.41
N ALA A 193 8.60 -8.65 -13.18
CA ALA A 193 8.18 -9.07 -11.85
C ALA A 193 7.77 -10.55 -11.84
N ARG A 194 8.06 -11.24 -10.74
CA ARG A 194 7.59 -12.62 -10.53
C ARG A 194 6.11 -12.63 -10.20
N CYS A 195 5.40 -13.56 -10.81
CA CYS A 195 4.01 -13.84 -10.50
C CYS A 195 3.89 -14.96 -9.46
N ALA A 196 2.72 -15.08 -8.85
CA ALA A 196 2.38 -16.24 -8.04
C ALA A 196 2.34 -17.53 -8.87
N GLU A 197 2.61 -18.66 -8.23
CA GLU A 197 2.48 -20.00 -8.81
C GLU A 197 1.05 -20.27 -9.31
N HIS A 198 0.92 -21.08 -10.37
CA HIS A 198 -0.39 -21.44 -10.93
C HIS A 198 -0.57 -22.98 -11.05
N PRO A 199 -1.68 -23.56 -10.53
CA PRO A 199 -1.82 -25.01 -10.22
C PRO A 199 -1.75 -26.01 -11.39
N CYS A 200 -1.76 -25.56 -12.63
CA CYS A 200 -1.77 -26.45 -13.79
C CYS A 200 -0.42 -27.15 -14.06
N ALA A 201 0.64 -26.85 -13.29
CA ALA A 201 1.90 -27.60 -13.34
C ALA A 201 1.80 -29.03 -12.76
N ARG A 202 0.75 -29.33 -11.99
CA ARG A 202 0.60 -30.65 -11.31
C ARG A 202 0.15 -31.80 -12.21
N THR A 203 -0.15 -31.56 -13.49
CA THR A 203 -0.75 -32.59 -14.35
C THR A 203 0.25 -33.51 -15.06
N GLU A 204 1.55 -33.18 -15.13
CA GLU A 204 2.52 -34.08 -15.78
C GLU A 204 2.97 -35.25 -14.88
N GLY A 205 3.02 -35.06 -13.56
CA GLY A 205 3.40 -36.12 -12.62
C GLY A 205 2.29 -37.13 -12.30
N THR A 206 1.03 -36.72 -12.38
CA THR A 206 -0.13 -37.56 -11.99
C THR A 206 -0.58 -38.50 -13.10
N TYR A 207 -0.52 -38.06 -14.37
CA TYR A 207 -0.88 -38.91 -15.51
C TYR A 207 0.13 -40.05 -15.70
N VAL A 208 1.43 -39.76 -15.59
CA VAL A 208 2.48 -40.75 -15.77
C VAL A 208 2.47 -41.80 -14.64
N SER A 209 2.31 -41.34 -13.39
CA SER A 209 2.20 -42.23 -12.23
C SER A 209 0.96 -43.12 -12.29
N SER A 210 -0.21 -42.57 -12.64
CA SER A 210 -1.44 -43.37 -12.79
C SER A 210 -1.37 -44.33 -13.98
N TYR A 211 -0.78 -43.94 -15.12
CA TYR A 211 -0.57 -44.81 -16.27
C TYR A 211 0.29 -46.04 -15.92
N PHE A 212 1.42 -45.83 -15.23
CA PHE A 212 2.29 -46.93 -14.82
C PHE A 212 1.63 -47.82 -13.76
N ALA A 213 0.89 -47.26 -12.80
CA ALA A 213 0.16 -48.04 -11.80
C ALA A 213 -0.93 -48.93 -12.43
N ILE A 214 -1.71 -48.38 -13.38
CA ILE A 214 -2.73 -49.15 -14.11
C ILE A 214 -2.10 -50.27 -14.93
N ARG A 215 -0.99 -49.98 -15.64
CA ARG A 215 -0.26 -51.02 -16.41
C ARG A 215 0.30 -52.11 -15.50
N GLN A 216 0.89 -51.76 -14.37
CA GLN A 216 1.47 -52.74 -13.45
C GLN A 216 0.39 -53.67 -12.88
N ASN A 217 -0.76 -53.12 -12.49
CA ASN A 217 -1.89 -53.91 -12.02
C ASN A 217 -2.48 -54.82 -13.12
N ALA A 218 -2.57 -54.33 -14.36
CA ALA A 218 -3.04 -55.13 -15.49
C ALA A 218 -2.08 -56.30 -15.81
N ILE A 219 -0.77 -56.07 -15.78
CA ILE A 219 0.24 -57.13 -15.98
C ILE A 219 0.21 -58.16 -14.85
N ALA A 220 0.09 -57.71 -13.60
CA ALA A 220 -0.02 -58.62 -12.46
C ALA A 220 -1.28 -59.50 -12.54
N ALA A 221 -2.40 -58.94 -12.98
CA ALA A 221 -3.64 -59.68 -13.17
C ALA A 221 -3.54 -60.73 -14.29
N THR A 222 -2.95 -60.40 -15.44
CA THR A 222 -2.81 -61.34 -16.57
C THR A 222 -1.85 -62.50 -16.25
N VAL A 223 -0.76 -62.23 -15.54
CA VAL A 223 0.15 -63.29 -15.09
C VAL A 223 -0.54 -64.22 -14.09
N SER A 224 -1.32 -63.65 -13.16
CA SER A 224 -2.07 -64.43 -12.17
C SER A 224 -3.12 -65.33 -12.82
N THR A 225 -3.89 -64.82 -13.78
CA THR A 225 -4.91 -65.63 -14.48
C THR A 225 -4.28 -66.71 -15.35
N ALA A 226 -3.17 -66.42 -16.03
CA ALA A 226 -2.43 -67.41 -16.79
C ALA A 226 -1.89 -68.54 -15.88
N ALA A 227 -1.34 -68.19 -14.72
CA ALA A 227 -0.85 -69.18 -13.75
C ALA A 227 -1.99 -70.08 -13.23
N ILE A 228 -3.14 -69.50 -12.89
CA ILE A 228 -4.34 -70.26 -12.48
C ILE A 228 -4.79 -71.18 -13.61
N ALA A 229 -4.90 -70.67 -14.85
CA ALA A 229 -5.30 -71.48 -16.00
C ALA A 229 -4.35 -72.67 -16.21
N CYS A 230 -3.04 -72.44 -16.21
CA CYS A 230 -2.04 -73.51 -16.32
C CYS A 230 -2.16 -74.56 -15.20
N ALA A 231 -2.36 -74.12 -13.96
CA ALA A 231 -2.55 -75.02 -12.82
C ALA A 231 -3.82 -75.86 -12.99
N THR A 232 -4.95 -75.26 -13.37
CA THR A 232 -6.22 -75.98 -13.58
C THR A 232 -6.14 -76.98 -14.73
N ILE A 233 -5.51 -76.61 -15.85
CA ILE A 233 -5.30 -77.53 -16.97
C ILE A 233 -4.43 -78.70 -16.53
N SER A 234 -3.34 -78.44 -15.82
CA SER A 234 -2.43 -79.49 -15.33
C SER A 234 -3.14 -80.45 -14.37
N THR A 235 -3.96 -79.95 -13.44
CA THR A 235 -4.71 -80.81 -12.51
C THR A 235 -5.77 -81.65 -13.24
N ILE A 236 -6.47 -81.09 -14.22
CA ILE A 236 -7.43 -81.84 -15.05
C ILE A 236 -6.73 -82.98 -15.79
N TRP A 237 -5.57 -82.72 -16.41
CA TRP A 237 -4.78 -83.75 -17.10
C TRP A 237 -4.29 -84.84 -16.14
N ILE A 238 -3.84 -84.48 -14.93
CA ILE A 238 -3.43 -85.46 -13.92
C ILE A 238 -4.60 -86.35 -13.51
N ILE A 239 -5.78 -85.77 -13.25
CA ILE A 239 -6.99 -86.52 -12.87
C ILE A 239 -7.41 -87.46 -14.01
N PHE A 240 -7.38 -86.99 -15.26
CA PHE A 240 -7.72 -87.80 -16.43
C PHE A 240 -6.72 -88.95 -16.64
N CYS A 241 -5.42 -88.69 -16.47
CA CYS A 241 -4.39 -89.74 -16.54
C CYS A 241 -4.58 -90.78 -15.42
N TRP A 242 -4.85 -90.36 -14.20
CA TRP A 242 -5.12 -91.27 -13.08
C TRP A 242 -6.40 -92.08 -13.27
N SER A 243 -7.47 -91.49 -13.81
CA SER A 243 -8.72 -92.22 -14.05
C SER A 243 -8.54 -93.31 -15.12
N ASN A 244 -7.88 -92.99 -16.24
CA ASN A 244 -7.58 -93.96 -17.30
C ASN A 244 -6.62 -95.06 -16.83
N LEU A 245 -5.61 -94.71 -16.02
CA LEU A 245 -4.72 -95.69 -15.41
C LEU A 245 -5.49 -96.62 -14.45
N SER A 246 -6.42 -96.06 -13.66
CA SER A 246 -7.26 -96.86 -12.76
C SER A 246 -8.21 -97.80 -13.50
N GLN A 247 -8.78 -97.36 -14.62
CA GLN A 247 -9.67 -98.17 -15.46
C GLN A 247 -8.89 -99.30 -16.14
N THR A 248 -7.73 -99.02 -16.71
CA THR A 248 -6.88 -100.05 -17.32
C THR A 248 -6.43 -101.08 -16.28
N VAL A 249 -5.98 -100.65 -15.09
CA VAL A 249 -5.64 -101.55 -13.99
C VAL A 249 -6.85 -102.38 -13.55
N ARG A 250 -8.05 -101.80 -13.42
CA ARG A 250 -9.29 -102.55 -13.12
C ARG A 250 -9.61 -103.61 -14.18
N ILE A 251 -9.50 -103.27 -15.47
CA ILE A 251 -9.72 -104.22 -16.57
C ILE A 251 -8.71 -105.36 -16.51
N PHE A 252 -7.43 -105.05 -16.26
CA PHE A 252 -6.40 -106.06 -16.09
C PHE A 252 -6.66 -106.98 -14.89
N ILE A 253 -7.08 -106.43 -13.74
CA ILE A 253 -7.43 -107.23 -12.55
C ILE A 253 -8.65 -108.12 -12.83
N LEU A 254 -9.71 -107.60 -13.45
CA LEU A 254 -10.90 -108.38 -13.80
C LEU A 254 -10.59 -109.47 -14.84
N GLY A 255 -9.74 -109.18 -15.83
CA GLY A 255 -9.25 -110.16 -16.81
C GLY A 255 -8.37 -111.25 -16.16
N PHE A 256 -7.54 -110.87 -15.18
CA PHE A 256 -6.74 -111.81 -14.41
C PHE A 256 -7.60 -112.70 -13.50
N GLN A 257 -8.62 -112.14 -12.84
CA GLN A 257 -9.60 -112.89 -12.05
C GLN A 257 -10.45 -113.84 -12.91
N ALA A 258 -10.79 -113.45 -14.15
CA ALA A 258 -11.50 -114.32 -15.08
C ALA A 258 -10.64 -115.50 -15.56
N ARG A 259 -9.33 -115.30 -15.76
CA ARG A 259 -8.39 -116.38 -16.11
C ARG A 259 -8.08 -117.35 -14.96
N LEU A 260 -8.20 -116.92 -13.71
CA LEU A 260 -7.99 -117.77 -12.54
C LEU A 260 -9.23 -118.64 -12.17
N ARG A 261 -10.36 -118.45 -12.86
CA ARG A 261 -11.62 -119.20 -12.62
C ARG A 261 -11.95 -120.25 -13.70
N GLN A 262 -11.07 -120.45 -14.68
CA GLN A 262 -11.11 -121.58 -15.65
C GLN A 262 -10.03 -122.59 -15.28
#